data_AF-A0A971W672-F1
#
_entry.id   AF-A0A971W672-F1
#
_cell.length_a   1.000
_cell.length_b   1.000
_cell.length_c   1.000
_cell.angle_alpha   90.00
_cell.angle_beta   90.00
_cell.angle_gamma   90.00
#
_symmetry.space_group_name_H-M   'P 1'
#
loop_
_entity.id
_entity.type
_entity.pdbx_description
1 polymer ?
#
loop_
_entity_poly.entity_id
_entity_poly.type
_entity_poly.pdbx_seq_one_letter_code
_entity_poly.pdbx_strand_id
1 'polypeptide(L)' 'MAIIKQDYILPLGRQLFIPKEGPVTSKDDLIIETEGDYILIDRPDCVIVKNDDCCRSIKMTIKTKD' A
#
# COMPACT_ATOMS: atom_id res chain seq x y z
N MET A 1 6.88 -8.06 -12.00
CA MET A 1 6.78 -7.20 -10.81
C MET A 1 6.93 -5.76 -11.25
N ALA A 2 5.84 -4.99 -11.21
CA ALA A 2 5.86 -3.56 -11.53
C ALA A 2 5.89 -2.72 -10.24
N ILE A 3 6.71 -1.67 -10.20
CA ILE A 3 6.71 -0.71 -9.08
C ILE A 3 5.53 0.25 -9.25
N ILE A 4 4.64 0.28 -8.26
CA ILE A 4 3.50 1.21 -8.22
C ILE A 4 3.92 2.52 -7.54
N LYS A 5 4.61 2.41 -6.40
CA LYS A 5 5.15 3.53 -5.63
C LYS A 5 6.53 3.17 -5.08
N GLN A 6 7.50 4.03 -5.30
CA GLN A 6 8.85 3.89 -4.75
C GLN A 6 9.07 4.90 -3.63
N ASP A 7 9.61 4.46 -2.50
CA ASP A 7 10.00 5.32 -1.37
C ASP A 7 8.89 6.28 -0.90
N TYR A 8 7.62 5.87 -1.01
CA TYR A 8 6.49 6.70 -0.67
C TYR A 8 6.39 6.88 0.85
N ILE A 9 6.20 8.12 1.29
CA ILE A 9 6.02 8.45 2.70
C ILE A 9 4.52 8.55 2.99
N LEU A 10 3.99 7.60 3.76
CA LEU A 10 2.60 7.63 4.21
C LEU A 10 2.53 8.21 5.62
N PRO A 11 1.94 9.42 5.81
CA PRO A 11 1.86 10.03 7.13
C PRO A 11 1.03 9.23 8.12
N LEU A 12 1.30 9.40 9.41
CA LEU A 12 0.57 8.78 10.51
C LEU A 12 -0.95 8.94 10.34
N GLY A 13 -1.69 7.83 10.43
CA GLY A 13 -3.14 7.80 10.33
C GLY A 13 -3.73 8.12 8.96
N ARG A 14 -2.89 8.30 7.92
CA ARG A 14 -3.35 8.53 6.54
C ARG A 14 -3.48 7.23 5.76
N GLN A 15 -4.21 7.35 4.66
CA GLN A 15 -4.51 6.26 3.74
C GLN A 15 -3.98 6.59 2.34
N LEU A 16 -3.46 5.57 1.67
CA LEU A 16 -3.16 5.56 0.26
C LEU A 16 -4.14 4.64 -0.45
N PHE A 17 -4.73 5.12 -1.54
CA PHE A 17 -5.65 4.36 -2.38
C PHE A 17 -4.91 3.87 -3.62
N ILE A 18 -4.94 2.56 -3.86
CA ILE A 18 -4.38 1.92 -5.05
C ILE A 18 -5.56 1.44 -5.89
N PRO A 19 -5.85 2.09 -7.03
CA PRO A 19 -6.93 1.64 -7.91
C PRO A 19 -6.70 0.20 -8.36
N LYS A 20 -7.78 -0.57 -8.45
CA LYS A 20 -7.75 -1.93 -9.02
C LYS A 20 -7.79 -1.85 -10.54
N GLU A 21 -6.70 -1.39 -11.13
CA GLU A 21 -6.56 -1.22 -12.57
C GLU A 21 -5.37 -2.04 -13.08
N GLY A 22 -5.58 -2.74 -14.19
CA GLY A 22 -4.55 -3.57 -14.82
C GLY A 22 -4.10 -4.74 -13.91
N PRO A 23 -2.82 -4.80 -13.50
CA PRO A 23 -2.26 -5.93 -12.75
C PRO A 23 -2.69 -6.02 -11.28
N VAL A 24 -3.45 -5.04 -10.76
CA VAL A 24 -3.93 -5.03 -9.38
C VAL A 24 -5.42 -5.35 -9.39
N THR A 25 -5.82 -6.53 -8.92
CA THR A 25 -7.22 -6.96 -8.84
C THR A 25 -7.68 -7.19 -7.40
N SER A 26 -6.74 -7.45 -6.50
CA SER A 26 -6.94 -7.72 -5.08
C SER A 26 -5.76 -7.21 -4.26
N LYS A 27 -5.91 -7.18 -2.94
CA LYS A 27 -4.78 -6.89 -2.03
C LYS A 27 -3.65 -7.91 -2.13
N ASP A 28 -3.95 -9.14 -2.56
CA ASP A 28 -2.99 -10.24 -2.59
C ASP A 28 -2.01 -10.10 -3.77
N ASP A 29 -2.34 -9.26 -4.75
CA ASP A 29 -1.48 -8.91 -5.88
C ASP A 29 -0.39 -7.90 -5.50
N LEU A 30 -0.46 -7.31 -4.29
CA LEU A 30 0.47 -6.30 -3.82
C LEU A 30 1.57 -6.88 -2.93
N ILE A 31 2.77 -6.35 -3.10
CA ILE A 31 3.90 -6.51 -2.18
C ILE A 31 4.19 -5.14 -1.59
N ILE A 32 4.15 -5.03 -0.25
CA ILE A 32 4.48 -3.81 0.49
C ILE A 32 5.73 -4.05 1.32
N GLU A 33 6.78 -3.31 1.00
CA GLU A 33 8.05 -3.28 1.74
C GLU A 33 8.07 -2.03 2.61
N THR A 34 8.05 -2.19 3.94
CA THR A 34 8.09 -1.08 4.89
C THR A 34 8.61 -1.54 6.25
N GLU A 35 9.11 -0.59 7.06
CA GLU A 35 9.58 -0.82 8.44
C GLU A 35 8.53 -0.50 9.51
N GLY A 36 7.32 -0.07 9.13
CA GLY A 36 6.26 0.31 10.06
C GLY A 36 4.97 -0.46 9.84
N ASP A 37 4.07 -0.38 10.82
CA ASP A 37 2.82 -1.12 10.79
C ASP A 37 1.81 -0.49 9.82
N TYR A 38 1.09 -1.34 9.10
CA TYR A 38 0.08 -0.93 8.15
C TYR A 38 -1.09 -1.91 8.11
N ILE A 39 -2.23 -1.42 7.63
CA ILE A 39 -3.43 -2.22 7.38
C ILE A 39 -3.74 -2.17 5.88
N LEU A 40 -4.10 -3.33 5.32
CA LEU A 40 -4.68 -3.47 3.99
C LEU A 40 -6.18 -3.68 4.07
N ILE A 41 -6.93 -2.82 3.38
CA ILE A 41 -8.38 -2.94 3.24
C ILE A 41 -8.69 -3.14 1.77
N ASP A 42 -9.31 -4.27 1.46
CA ASP A 42 -9.73 -4.58 0.10
C ASP A 42 -11.13 -4.00 -0.17
N ARG A 43 -11.27 -3.19 -1.21
CA ARG A 43 -12.53 -2.61 -1.69
C ARG A 43 -12.81 -3.08 -3.12
N PRO A 44 -14.06 -3.03 -3.61
CA PRO A 44 -14.39 -3.46 -4.97
C PRO A 44 -13.57 -2.73 -6.06
N ASP A 45 -13.26 -1.46 -5.82
CA ASP A 45 -12.70 -0.48 -6.75
C ASP A 45 -11.22 -0.15 -6.48
N CYS A 46 -10.74 -0.39 -5.26
CA CYS A 46 -9.36 -0.10 -4.87
C CYS A 46 -8.86 -1.00 -3.72
N VAL A 47 -7.55 -0.98 -3.50
CA VAL A 47 -6.94 -1.47 -2.27
C VAL A 47 -6.46 -0.26 -1.47
N ILE A 48 -6.80 -0.20 -0.18
CA ILE A 48 -6.39 0.88 0.71
C ILE A 48 -5.24 0.40 1.57
N VAL A 49 -4.13 1.15 1.55
CA VAL A 49 -3.01 1.00 2.49
C VAL A 49 -3.14 2.10 3.54
N LYS A 50 -3.36 1.73 4.80
CA LYS A 50 -3.45 2.67 5.91
C LYS A 50 -2.20 2.56 6.77
N ASN A 51 -1.57 3.68 7.09
CA ASN A 51 -0.53 3.73 8.12
C ASN A 51 -1.19 3.52 9.49
N ASP A 52 -0.79 2.44 10.17
CA ASP A 52 -1.27 2.05 11.51
C ASP A 52 -0.12 2.00 12.53
N ASP A 53 1.04 2.57 12.18
CA ASP A 53 2.14 2.83 13.12
C ASP A 53 1.63 3.77 14.24
N CYS A 54 2.16 3.62 15.45
CA CYS A 54 1.70 4.40 16.60
C CYS A 54 2.14 5.87 16.57
N CYS A 55 3.24 6.16 15.87
CA CYS A 55 4.12 7.24 16.29
C CYS A 55 4.73 8.04 15.14
N ARG A 56 4.75 7.50 13.91
CA ARG A 56 5.45 8.15 12.79
C ARG A 56 4.84 7.88 11.41
N SER A 57 5.27 8.71 10.46
CA SER A 57 5.13 8.38 9.04
C SER A 57 5.95 7.14 8.70
N ILE A 58 5.43 6.31 7.82
CA ILE A 58 6.11 5.10 7.36
C ILE A 58 6.58 5.30 5.92
N LYS A 59 7.83 4.88 5.66
CA LYS A 59 8.37 4.84 4.30
C LYS A 59 8.08 3.47 3.71
N MET A 60 7.50 3.42 2.51
CA MET A 60 7.08 2.18 1.89
C MET A 60 7.33 2.14 0.38
N THR A 61 7.63 0.94 -0.11
CA THR A 61 7.68 0.62 -1.54
C THR A 61 6.59 -0.39 -1.85
N ILE A 62 5.79 -0.10 -2.88
CA ILE A 62 4.64 -0.92 -3.27
C ILE A 62 4.86 -1.44 -4.68
N LYS A 63 4.77 -2.76 -4.85
CA LYS A 63 5.00 -3.47 -6.10
C LYS A 63 3.87 -4.46 -6.38
N THR A 64 3.69 -4.86 -7.63
CA THR A 64 2.85 -6.02 -7.96
C THR A 64 3.65 -7.31 -7.79
N LYS A 65 2.98 -8.41 -7.38
CA LYS A 65 3.42 -9.77 -7.73
C LYS A 65 3.40 -9.89 -9.26
N ASP A 66 4.28 -10.69 -9.84
CA ASP A 66 4.54 -10.72 -11.30
C ASP A 66 3.31 -10.72 -12.20
#